data_AF-A0A1Y1NL99-F1
#
_entry.id   AF-A0A1Y1NL99-F1
#
_cell.length_a   1.000
_cell.length_b   1.000
_cell.length_c   1.000
_cell.angle_alpha   90.00
_cell.angle_beta   90.00
_cell.angle_gamma   90.00
#
_symmetry.space_group_name_H-M   'P 1'
#
loop_
_entity.id
_entity.type
_entity.pdbx_description
1 polymer ?
#
loop_
_entity_poly.entity_id
_entity_poly.type
_entity_poly.pdbx_seq_one_letter_code
_entity_poly.pdbx_strand_id
1 'polypeptide(L)'
;KPTKTTVPDRNTLRILTELLSVLYAMPGLDTTTCDATDRILHGKSEDHLCGVGMSTANPILRSYRTNDMDYEFTATTFKKTSRLPFNDPYPDGTPFTWFRSWNHERITNEAKALKLVSQRTTIPVPKLLKDGEHPDGRRYLVTELIEGVRLDQFRDRACSKPNGQNHTDNTPCETCSNLAESNALQFIEKTVLPELAELKSQERGIDGFVMPPSWLSPVLPPWKCKKHWKTLPLNTPEYVFQHGDIAAQNLIMDPQTLEVKALIDWEYAGFFPPGMERWPGTLDRKTYHRRGDDVAQAIASFLPEDYLECCDQWGDKELLDTLINSGELPHPERLRQGHINE
;
A
#
# COMPACT_ATOMS: atom_id res chain seq x y z
N LYS A 1 27.45 1.75 43.60
CA LYS A 1 26.28 2.61 43.28
C LYS A 1 25.76 2.16 41.92
N PRO A 2 24.59 1.53 41.82
CA PRO A 2 24.07 1.12 40.53
C PRO A 2 23.57 2.36 39.76
N THR A 3 23.83 2.35 38.46
CA THR A 3 23.44 3.33 37.45
C THR A 3 21.91 3.34 37.31
N LYS A 4 21.32 4.53 37.39
CA LYS A 4 19.89 4.75 37.14
C LYS A 4 19.60 4.48 35.67
N THR A 5 18.88 3.40 35.39
CA THR A 5 18.12 3.23 34.16
C THR A 5 17.03 4.30 34.13
N THR A 6 17.14 5.23 33.19
CA THR A 6 16.11 6.22 32.88
C THR A 6 14.89 5.49 32.32
N VAL A 7 13.79 5.54 33.07
CA VAL A 7 12.46 5.14 32.60
C VAL A 7 12.04 6.17 31.53
N PRO A 8 11.62 5.75 30.32
CA PRO A 8 11.17 6.69 29.29
C PRO A 8 9.90 7.43 29.74
N ASP A 9 9.80 8.70 29.36
CA ASP A 9 8.68 9.58 29.70
C ASP A 9 7.36 9.06 29.12
N ARG A 10 6.24 9.37 29.79
CA ARG A 10 4.88 8.97 29.42
C ARG A 10 4.49 9.44 28.01
N ASN A 11 5.04 10.54 27.51
CA ASN A 11 4.77 11.00 26.14
C ASN A 11 5.53 10.15 25.09
N THR A 12 6.76 9.70 25.38
CA THR A 12 7.51 8.78 24.52
C THR A 12 6.83 7.42 24.44
N LEU A 13 6.29 6.92 25.56
CA LEU A 13 5.48 5.70 25.61
C LEU A 13 4.18 5.83 24.82
N ARG A 14 3.52 7.00 24.85
CA ARG A 14 2.29 7.26 24.08
C ARG A 14 2.54 7.32 22.57
N ILE A 15 3.62 7.96 22.14
CA ILE A 15 4.05 7.99 20.73
C ILE A 15 4.45 6.60 20.25
N LEU A 16 5.17 5.81 21.06
CA LEU A 16 5.48 4.41 20.74
C LEU A 16 4.22 3.53 20.69
N THR A 17 3.21 3.80 21.52
CA THR A 17 1.94 3.06 21.51
C THR A 17 1.09 3.41 20.28
N GLU A 18 1.07 4.68 19.85
CA GLU A 18 0.41 5.07 18.59
C GLU A 18 1.18 4.58 17.36
N LEU A 19 2.52 4.60 17.37
CA LEU A 19 3.36 3.97 16.33
C LEU A 19 3.14 2.46 16.24
N LEU A 20 3.00 1.78 17.38
CA LEU A 20 2.64 0.35 17.42
C LEU A 20 1.25 0.13 16.85
N SER A 21 0.25 0.97 17.17
CA SER A 21 -1.09 0.85 16.60
C SER A 21 -1.14 1.07 15.07
N VAL A 22 -0.25 1.91 14.54
CA VAL A 22 -0.08 2.14 13.09
C VAL A 22 0.68 0.98 12.43
N LEU A 23 1.68 0.40 13.10
CA LEU A 23 2.37 -0.82 12.67
C LEU A 23 1.43 -2.04 12.65
N TYR A 24 0.48 -2.13 13.58
CA TYR A 24 -0.58 -3.15 13.58
C TYR A 24 -1.70 -2.88 12.57
N ALA A 25 -1.78 -1.67 11.99
CA ALA A 25 -2.76 -1.29 10.98
C ALA A 25 -2.24 -1.43 9.53
N MET A 26 -1.02 -1.96 9.33
CA MET A 26 -0.56 -2.42 8.02
C MET A 26 -1.12 -3.83 7.76
N PRO A 27 -1.78 -4.11 6.62
CA PRO A 27 -2.34 -5.44 6.36
C PRO A 27 -1.19 -6.44 6.23
N GLY A 28 -1.12 -7.40 7.17
CA GLY A 28 -0.05 -8.40 7.20
C GLY A 28 0.18 -9.14 8.51
N LEU A 29 -0.60 -8.83 9.56
CA LEU A 29 -0.59 -9.57 10.82
C LEU A 29 -2.02 -9.97 11.19
N ASP A 30 -2.42 -11.15 10.74
CA ASP A 30 -3.36 -11.96 11.51
C ASP A 30 -2.91 -13.42 11.44
N THR A 31 -2.11 -13.81 12.42
CA THR A 31 -1.78 -15.20 12.72
C THR A 31 -2.72 -15.66 13.83
N THR A 32 -3.86 -16.25 13.48
CA THR A 32 -4.50 -17.29 14.32
C THR A 32 -5.25 -18.31 13.46
N THR A 33 -4.59 -19.46 13.32
CA THR A 33 -5.12 -20.84 13.33
C THR A 33 -6.16 -21.30 12.28
N CYS A 34 -5.63 -22.07 11.33
CA CYS A 34 -6.08 -23.37 10.82
C CYS A 34 -7.31 -24.02 11.49
N ASP A 35 -8.30 -24.41 10.68
CA ASP A 35 -8.67 -25.82 10.42
C ASP A 35 -9.95 -25.89 9.58
N ALA A 36 -9.85 -26.47 8.38
CA ALA A 36 -10.89 -27.28 7.73
C ALA A 36 -10.39 -27.77 6.38
N THR A 37 -9.61 -28.85 6.39
CA THR A 37 -9.54 -29.78 5.26
C THR A 37 -10.81 -30.64 5.24
N ASP A 38 -11.20 -31.00 4.01
CA ASP A 38 -12.01 -32.16 3.64
C ASP A 38 -13.36 -32.40 4.32
N ARG A 39 -14.43 -32.18 3.53
CA ARG A 39 -15.48 -33.19 3.30
C ARG A 39 -16.35 -32.78 2.10
N ILE A 40 -15.95 -33.26 0.92
CA ILE A 40 -16.92 -33.63 -0.12
C ILE A 40 -17.51 -34.97 0.32
N LEU A 41 -18.84 -35.04 0.49
CA LEU A 41 -19.73 -36.13 0.02
C LEU A 41 -21.07 -36.14 0.79
N HIS A 42 -22.14 -36.13 0.00
CA HIS A 42 -23.52 -36.56 0.26
C HIS A 42 -24.42 -35.76 1.21
N GLY A 43 -25.39 -35.05 0.61
CA GLY A 43 -26.62 -34.59 1.27
C GLY A 43 -27.63 -34.07 0.25
N LYS A 44 -28.76 -34.77 0.11
CA LYS A 44 -29.77 -34.69 -0.96
C LYS A 44 -30.39 -33.30 -1.17
N SER A 45 -30.63 -32.98 -2.44
CA SER A 45 -31.50 -31.91 -2.93
C SER A 45 -32.98 -32.27 -2.73
N GLU A 46 -33.77 -31.32 -2.23
CA GLU A 46 -35.22 -31.30 -2.48
C GLU A 46 -35.51 -30.14 -3.43
N ASP A 47 -36.13 -30.48 -4.56
CA ASP A 47 -36.52 -29.58 -5.62
C ASP A 47 -37.72 -28.72 -5.21
N HIS A 48 -37.59 -27.41 -5.41
CA HIS A 48 -38.74 -26.55 -5.68
C HIS A 48 -38.44 -25.72 -6.94
N LEU A 49 -38.98 -26.22 -8.06
CA LEU A 49 -39.03 -25.52 -9.33
C LEU A 49 -40.08 -24.41 -9.26
N CYS A 50 -39.64 -23.16 -9.39
CA CYS A 50 -40.51 -22.10 -9.90
C CYS A 50 -39.69 -21.02 -10.63
N GLY A 51 -40.01 -20.82 -11.91
CA GLY A 51 -39.87 -19.55 -12.62
C GLY A 51 -38.49 -19.18 -13.16
N VAL A 52 -38.31 -19.39 -14.47
CA VAL A 52 -37.16 -18.94 -15.26
C VAL A 52 -37.05 -17.41 -15.28
N GLY A 53 -36.06 -16.90 -14.56
CA GLY A 53 -35.36 -15.67 -14.88
C GLY A 53 -33.87 -15.98 -14.81
N MET A 54 -33.19 -16.01 -15.96
CA MET A 54 -31.73 -16.14 -16.00
C MET A 54 -31.13 -14.89 -15.32
N SER A 55 -30.88 -14.99 -14.02
CA SER A 55 -30.06 -14.04 -13.29
C SER A 55 -28.63 -14.17 -13.82
N THR A 56 -28.15 -13.13 -14.49
CA THR A 56 -26.75 -12.93 -14.86
C THR A 56 -25.87 -12.61 -13.65
N ALA A 57 -26.19 -13.17 -12.47
CA ALA A 57 -25.46 -12.88 -11.26
C ALA A 57 -24.09 -13.54 -11.32
N ASN A 58 -23.05 -12.73 -11.25
CA ASN A 58 -21.69 -13.18 -10.95
C ASN A 58 -21.60 -13.20 -9.41
N PRO A 59 -21.86 -14.36 -8.75
CA PRO A 59 -22.01 -14.39 -7.30
C PRO A 59 -20.71 -14.01 -6.60
N ILE A 60 -20.83 -13.35 -5.46
CA ILE A 60 -19.68 -13.11 -4.57
C ILE A 60 -19.28 -14.46 -3.97
N LEU A 61 -18.10 -14.94 -4.31
CA LEU A 61 -17.54 -16.20 -3.84
C LEU A 61 -16.77 -16.01 -2.53
N ARG A 62 -16.14 -14.85 -2.36
CA ARG A 62 -15.39 -14.49 -1.17
C ARG A 62 -15.51 -12.99 -0.91
N SER A 63 -15.60 -12.61 0.34
CA SER A 63 -15.50 -11.22 0.76
C SER A 63 -14.81 -11.13 2.12
N TYR A 64 -14.06 -10.07 2.34
CA TYR A 64 -13.52 -9.73 3.65
C TYR A 64 -13.43 -8.22 3.80
N ARG A 65 -13.19 -7.77 5.04
CA ARG A 65 -13.22 -6.37 5.43
C ARG A 65 -12.00 -6.05 6.28
N THR A 66 -11.38 -4.91 6.01
CA THR A 66 -10.43 -4.23 6.90
C THR A 66 -11.10 -2.99 7.49
N ASN A 67 -10.42 -2.27 8.39
CA ASN A 67 -10.98 -1.06 8.97
C ASN A 67 -11.33 0.01 7.91
N ASP A 68 -10.54 0.10 6.85
CA ASP A 68 -10.69 1.05 5.76
C ASP A 68 -11.40 0.52 4.50
N MET A 69 -11.49 -0.79 4.29
CA MET A 69 -11.94 -1.37 3.01
C MET A 69 -12.89 -2.54 3.13
N ASP A 70 -13.77 -2.66 2.14
CA ASP A 70 -14.52 -3.86 1.80
C ASP A 70 -13.95 -4.46 0.50
N TYR A 71 -13.71 -5.78 0.51
CA TYR A 71 -13.21 -6.55 -0.63
C TYR A 71 -14.20 -7.62 -1.02
N GLU A 72 -14.52 -7.72 -2.31
CA GLU A 72 -15.44 -8.70 -2.88
C GLU A 72 -14.80 -9.39 -4.08
N PHE A 73 -14.91 -10.71 -4.15
CA PHE A 73 -14.36 -11.55 -5.21
C PHE A 73 -15.49 -12.36 -5.83
N THR A 74 -15.57 -12.34 -7.16
CA THR A 74 -16.38 -13.28 -7.94
C THR A 74 -15.45 -14.28 -8.63
N ALA A 75 -15.99 -15.12 -9.51
CA ALA A 75 -15.16 -15.99 -10.34
C ALA A 75 -14.21 -15.21 -11.26
N THR A 76 -14.55 -13.98 -11.65
CA THR A 76 -13.84 -13.24 -12.69
C THR A 76 -13.50 -11.80 -12.32
N THR A 77 -13.94 -11.31 -11.16
CA THR A 77 -13.75 -9.90 -10.77
C THR A 77 -13.29 -9.75 -9.33
N PHE A 78 -12.50 -8.71 -9.11
CA PHE A 78 -12.15 -8.20 -7.80
C PHE A 78 -12.76 -6.81 -7.64
N LYS A 79 -13.41 -6.54 -6.51
CA LYS A 79 -13.95 -5.23 -6.17
C LYS A 79 -13.40 -4.78 -4.82
N LYS A 80 -13.00 -3.51 -4.78
CA LYS A 80 -12.43 -2.82 -3.64
C LYS A 80 -13.28 -1.57 -3.38
N THR A 81 -13.82 -1.42 -2.17
CA THR A 81 -14.70 -0.30 -1.79
C THR A 81 -14.21 0.32 -0.48
N SER A 82 -13.96 1.63 -0.48
CA SER A 82 -13.59 2.38 0.73
C SER A 82 -14.71 2.39 1.77
N ARG A 83 -14.34 2.41 3.05
CA ARG A 83 -15.26 2.49 4.19
C ARG A 83 -15.32 3.90 4.78
N LEU A 84 -16.48 4.22 5.34
CA LEU A 84 -16.67 5.42 6.14
C LEU A 84 -15.97 5.28 7.50
N PRO A 85 -15.59 6.41 8.13
CA PRO A 85 -15.15 6.42 9.52
C PRO A 85 -16.16 5.74 10.45
N PHE A 86 -15.69 5.08 11.49
CA PHE A 86 -16.55 4.44 12.49
C PHE A 86 -16.07 4.74 13.91
N ASN A 87 -17.02 4.73 14.85
CA ASN A 87 -16.73 4.93 16.26
C ASN A 87 -16.15 3.65 16.87
N ASP A 88 -15.01 3.77 17.55
CA ASP A 88 -14.28 2.67 18.17
C ASP A 88 -13.68 3.15 19.51
N PRO A 89 -14.52 3.40 20.53
CA PRO A 89 -14.08 4.03 21.76
C PRO A 89 -13.02 3.17 22.47
N TYR A 90 -12.08 3.84 23.15
CA TYR A 90 -11.09 3.15 23.97
C TYR A 90 -11.77 2.35 25.11
N PRO A 91 -11.09 1.35 25.70
CA PRO A 91 -11.66 0.54 26.78
C PRO A 91 -12.15 1.33 28.01
N ASP A 92 -11.64 2.55 28.21
CA ASP A 92 -12.06 3.47 29.27
C ASP A 92 -13.29 4.33 28.91
N GLY A 93 -13.86 4.14 27.72
CA GLY A 93 -15.00 4.89 27.19
C GLY A 93 -14.62 6.21 26.50
N THR A 94 -13.33 6.55 26.40
CA THR A 94 -12.90 7.75 25.68
C THR A 94 -13.33 7.66 24.21
N PRO A 95 -14.06 8.66 23.68
CA PRO A 95 -14.50 8.64 22.29
C PRO A 95 -13.32 8.60 21.32
N PHE A 96 -13.36 7.69 20.36
CA PHE A 96 -12.38 7.61 19.28
C PHE A 96 -13.11 7.24 17.99
N THR A 97 -12.80 7.97 16.92
CA THR A 97 -13.31 7.66 15.58
C THR A 97 -12.16 7.19 14.74
N TRP A 98 -12.22 5.94 14.32
CA TRP A 98 -11.24 5.38 13.41
C TRP A 98 -11.49 5.89 12.00
N PHE A 99 -10.45 6.42 11.37
CA PHE A 99 -10.46 6.78 9.95
C PHE A 99 -9.05 6.64 9.36
N ARG A 100 -8.99 6.47 8.03
CA ARG A 100 -7.74 6.53 7.26
C ARG A 100 -7.70 7.82 6.44
N SER A 101 -6.58 8.53 6.47
CA SER A 101 -6.37 9.71 5.63
C SER A 101 -6.41 9.34 4.14
N TRP A 102 -7.11 10.13 3.32
CA TRP A 102 -7.32 9.91 1.88
C TRP A 102 -7.93 8.55 1.51
N ASN A 103 -8.76 7.96 2.40
CA ASN A 103 -9.28 6.60 2.19
C ASN A 103 -10.11 6.47 0.91
N HIS A 104 -10.85 7.52 0.55
CA HIS A 104 -11.69 7.54 -0.64
C HIS A 104 -10.85 7.84 -1.88
N GLU A 105 -10.02 8.88 -1.79
CA GLU A 105 -9.22 9.42 -2.87
C GLU A 105 -8.21 8.41 -3.40
N ARG A 106 -7.60 7.58 -2.54
CA ARG A 106 -6.66 6.53 -2.98
C ARG A 106 -7.30 5.49 -3.92
N ILE A 107 -8.60 5.23 -3.78
CA ILE A 107 -9.32 4.27 -4.65
C ILE A 107 -9.55 4.89 -6.03
N THR A 108 -9.91 6.18 -6.06
CA THR A 108 -9.97 6.92 -7.32
C THR A 108 -8.58 7.04 -7.96
N ASN A 109 -7.53 7.22 -7.15
CA ASN A 109 -6.16 7.27 -7.63
C ASN A 109 -5.72 5.94 -8.25
N GLU A 110 -6.02 4.81 -7.61
CA GLU A 110 -5.75 3.47 -8.12
C GLU A 110 -6.42 3.24 -9.48
N ALA A 111 -7.70 3.61 -9.63
CA ALA A 111 -8.41 3.47 -10.90
C ALA A 111 -7.75 4.29 -12.03
N LYS A 112 -7.35 5.54 -11.74
CA LYS A 112 -6.64 6.40 -12.71
C LYS A 112 -5.27 5.83 -13.07
N ALA A 113 -4.53 5.32 -12.09
CA ALA A 113 -3.23 4.70 -12.29
C ALA A 113 -3.33 3.45 -13.17
N LEU A 114 -4.27 2.54 -12.88
CA LEU A 114 -4.52 1.35 -13.70
C LEU A 114 -4.82 1.71 -15.16
N LYS A 115 -5.64 2.74 -15.39
CA LYS A 115 -5.95 3.23 -16.73
C LYS A 115 -4.71 3.78 -17.45
N LEU A 116 -3.87 4.55 -16.75
CA LEU A 116 -2.65 5.10 -17.32
C LEU A 116 -1.65 4.00 -17.68
N VAL A 117 -1.35 3.11 -16.72
CA VAL A 117 -0.35 2.04 -16.87
C VAL A 117 -0.75 1.08 -17.98
N SER A 118 -2.01 0.61 -17.99
CA SER A 118 -2.49 -0.32 -19.03
C SER A 118 -2.48 0.26 -20.45
N GLN A 119 -2.51 1.59 -20.60
CA GLN A 119 -2.51 2.27 -21.90
C GLN A 119 -1.11 2.67 -22.38
N ARG A 120 -0.16 2.81 -21.47
CA ARG A 120 1.14 3.46 -21.75
C ARG A 120 2.34 2.55 -21.52
N THR A 121 2.14 1.35 -20.97
CA THR A 121 3.20 0.42 -20.59
C THR A 121 2.84 -1.00 -21.02
N THR A 122 3.81 -1.90 -20.94
CA THR A 122 3.62 -3.35 -21.09
C THR A 122 3.46 -4.06 -19.75
N ILE A 123 3.54 -3.32 -18.65
CA ILE A 123 3.40 -3.84 -17.29
C ILE A 123 2.03 -4.52 -17.16
N PRO A 124 1.97 -5.83 -16.84
CA PRO A 124 0.72 -6.52 -16.62
C PRO A 124 0.04 -5.99 -15.36
N VAL A 125 -1.15 -5.44 -15.53
CA VAL A 125 -2.02 -4.95 -14.45
C VAL A 125 -3.44 -5.49 -14.67
N PRO A 126 -4.25 -5.63 -13.60
CA PRO A 126 -5.65 -6.02 -13.76
C PRO A 126 -6.40 -5.00 -14.62
N LYS A 127 -7.16 -5.47 -15.60
CA LYS A 127 -8.05 -4.62 -16.38
C LYS A 127 -9.09 -3.97 -15.49
N LEU A 128 -9.09 -2.64 -15.45
CA LEU A 128 -10.14 -1.85 -14.82
C LEU A 128 -11.46 -2.04 -15.60
N LEU A 129 -12.49 -2.53 -14.93
CA LEU A 129 -13.82 -2.77 -15.50
C LEU A 129 -14.79 -1.64 -15.17
N LYS A 130 -14.70 -1.11 -13.95
CA LYS A 130 -15.58 -0.05 -13.45
C LYS A 130 -14.95 0.65 -12.25
N ASP A 131 -15.20 1.92 -12.09
CA ASP A 131 -14.95 2.67 -10.86
C ASP A 131 -16.07 3.68 -10.64
N GLY A 132 -16.14 4.24 -9.43
CA GLY A 132 -17.08 5.31 -9.15
C GLY A 132 -17.28 5.63 -7.69
N GLU A 133 -18.38 6.33 -7.43
CA GLU A 133 -18.77 6.84 -6.13
C GLU A 133 -20.15 6.31 -5.74
N HIS A 134 -20.29 5.90 -4.49
CA HIS A 134 -21.58 5.61 -3.87
C HIS A 134 -22.23 6.90 -3.36
N PRO A 135 -23.57 6.96 -3.21
CA PRO A 135 -24.25 8.17 -2.72
C PRO A 135 -23.79 8.69 -1.36
N ASP A 136 -23.14 7.84 -0.55
CA ASP A 136 -22.58 8.18 0.76
C ASP A 136 -21.11 8.66 0.70
N GLY A 137 -20.57 8.88 -0.51
CA GLY A 137 -19.21 9.37 -0.74
C GLY A 137 -18.13 8.28 -0.80
N ARG A 138 -18.45 7.02 -0.48
CA ARG A 138 -17.49 5.91 -0.62
C ARG A 138 -17.11 5.72 -2.08
N ARG A 139 -15.83 5.53 -2.34
CA ARG A 139 -15.27 5.20 -3.66
C ARG A 139 -15.08 3.71 -3.81
N TYR A 140 -15.29 3.21 -5.02
CA TYR A 140 -15.04 1.81 -5.38
C TYR A 140 -14.36 1.70 -6.73
N LEU A 141 -13.67 0.58 -6.92
CA LEU A 141 -13.22 0.10 -8.23
C LEU A 141 -13.48 -1.39 -8.36
N VAL A 142 -13.59 -1.85 -9.59
CA VAL A 142 -13.78 -3.23 -10.00
C VAL A 142 -12.78 -3.53 -11.11
N THR A 143 -11.98 -4.56 -10.92
CA THR A 143 -11.06 -5.09 -11.93
C THR A 143 -11.45 -6.51 -12.31
N GLU A 144 -10.83 -7.03 -13.37
CA GLU A 144 -10.74 -8.48 -13.49
C GLU A 144 -10.00 -9.09 -12.30
N LEU A 145 -10.32 -10.33 -11.97
CA LEU A 145 -9.57 -11.11 -10.99
C LEU A 145 -8.40 -11.79 -11.70
N ILE A 146 -7.18 -11.45 -11.31
CA ILE A 146 -5.98 -12.18 -11.77
C ILE A 146 -5.81 -13.42 -10.91
N GLU A 147 -6.07 -14.60 -11.48
CA GLU A 147 -5.80 -15.87 -10.82
C GLU A 147 -4.30 -16.04 -10.60
N GLY A 148 -3.90 -16.34 -9.37
CA GLY A 148 -2.51 -16.55 -9.02
C GLY A 148 -2.30 -16.53 -7.52
N VAL A 149 -1.04 -16.42 -7.12
CA VAL A 149 -0.60 -16.44 -5.73
C VAL A 149 0.25 -15.20 -5.49
N ARG A 150 -0.01 -14.49 -4.39
CA ARG A 150 0.83 -13.34 -4.06
C ARG A 150 2.23 -13.80 -3.68
N LEU A 151 3.26 -13.05 -4.07
CA LEU A 151 4.64 -13.44 -3.82
C LEU A 151 4.95 -13.61 -2.32
N ASP A 152 4.36 -12.78 -1.45
CA ASP A 152 4.51 -12.87 0.02
C ASP A 152 4.10 -14.24 0.57
N GLN A 153 3.17 -14.95 -0.10
CA GLN A 153 2.65 -16.24 0.35
C GLN A 153 3.55 -17.42 -0.02
N PHE A 154 4.59 -17.26 -0.85
CA PHE A 154 5.46 -18.38 -1.23
C PHE A 154 6.23 -18.98 -0.06
N ARG A 155 6.47 -18.19 1.00
CA ARG A 155 7.13 -18.63 2.23
C ARG A 155 6.31 -19.61 3.07
N ASP A 156 5.04 -19.81 2.72
CA ASP A 156 4.13 -20.74 3.39
C ASP A 156 3.63 -21.84 2.44
N ARG A 157 4.30 -22.03 1.29
CA ARG A 157 3.85 -22.95 0.22
C ARG A 157 4.75 -24.16 0.04
N ALA A 158 4.09 -25.29 -0.21
CA ALA A 158 4.71 -26.50 -0.72
C ALA A 158 5.28 -26.28 -2.14
N CYS A 159 6.01 -27.29 -2.63
CA CYS A 159 6.62 -27.22 -3.95
C CYS A 159 5.59 -27.00 -5.07
N SER A 160 5.90 -26.08 -5.99
CA SER A 160 5.10 -25.82 -7.19
C SER A 160 5.22 -26.88 -8.29
N LYS A 161 6.20 -27.79 -8.17
CA LYS A 161 6.40 -28.84 -9.17
C LYS A 161 5.30 -29.91 -9.09
N PRO A 162 4.99 -30.58 -10.21
CA PRO A 162 4.06 -31.70 -10.20
C PRO A 162 4.55 -32.84 -9.30
N ASN A 163 3.61 -33.65 -8.82
CA ASN A 163 3.89 -34.84 -8.01
C ASN A 163 4.96 -35.74 -8.65
N GLY A 164 5.95 -36.14 -7.85
CA GLY A 164 7.10 -36.94 -8.30
C GLY A 164 8.25 -36.13 -8.88
N GLN A 165 8.10 -34.80 -9.01
CA GLN A 165 9.16 -33.87 -9.41
C GLN A 165 9.39 -32.76 -8.37
N ASN A 166 8.86 -32.96 -7.16
CA ASN A 166 8.99 -32.01 -6.07
C ASN A 166 10.47 -31.78 -5.73
N HIS A 167 10.85 -30.51 -5.57
CA HIS A 167 12.17 -30.18 -5.02
C HIS A 167 12.29 -30.64 -3.56
N THR A 168 11.20 -30.58 -2.81
CA THR A 168 11.11 -30.98 -1.41
C THR A 168 9.66 -31.24 -1.03
N ASP A 169 9.44 -32.11 -0.04
CA ASP A 169 8.15 -32.30 0.63
C ASP A 169 7.97 -31.35 1.83
N ASN A 170 9.02 -30.61 2.19
CA ASN A 170 8.96 -29.60 3.25
C ASN A 170 8.29 -28.32 2.75
N THR A 171 7.68 -27.58 3.69
CA THR A 171 7.16 -26.24 3.47
C THR A 171 7.96 -25.24 4.33
N PRO A 172 8.46 -24.13 3.76
CA PRO A 172 8.37 -23.76 2.35
C PRO A 172 9.29 -24.57 1.43
N CYS A 173 8.92 -24.65 0.16
CA CYS A 173 9.86 -24.99 -0.90
C CYS A 173 10.76 -23.77 -1.20
N GLU A 174 11.94 -23.73 -0.59
CA GLU A 174 12.91 -22.63 -0.78
C GLU A 174 13.29 -22.42 -2.24
N THR A 175 13.47 -23.49 -3.01
CA THR A 175 13.80 -23.40 -4.45
C THR A 175 12.72 -22.65 -5.23
N CYS A 176 11.44 -22.96 -4.99
CA CYS A 176 10.34 -22.25 -5.66
C CYS A 176 10.20 -20.81 -5.16
N SER A 177 10.36 -20.59 -3.85
CA SER A 177 10.27 -19.25 -3.26
C SER A 177 11.36 -18.32 -3.79
N ASN A 178 12.61 -18.79 -3.81
CA ASN A 178 13.75 -18.01 -4.30
C ASN A 178 13.65 -17.73 -5.81
N LEU A 179 13.15 -18.70 -6.59
CA LEU A 179 12.95 -18.52 -8.02
C LEU A 179 11.83 -17.51 -8.30
N ALA A 180 10.70 -17.59 -7.60
CA ALA A 180 9.61 -16.61 -7.71
C ALA A 180 10.07 -15.19 -7.33
N GLU A 181 10.85 -15.05 -6.25
CA GLU A 181 11.43 -13.77 -5.85
C GLU A 181 12.42 -13.24 -6.89
N SER A 182 13.27 -14.10 -7.46
CA SER A 182 14.22 -13.72 -8.51
C SER A 182 13.51 -13.25 -9.79
N ASN A 183 12.49 -13.99 -10.24
CA ASN A 183 11.67 -13.62 -11.40
C ASN A 183 10.96 -12.28 -11.18
N ALA A 184 10.41 -12.07 -9.97
CA ALA A 184 9.77 -10.80 -9.62
C ALA A 184 10.75 -9.62 -9.59
N LEU A 185 11.95 -9.80 -9.03
CA LEU A 185 12.99 -8.76 -9.05
C LEU A 185 13.43 -8.42 -10.47
N GLN A 186 13.64 -9.44 -11.32
CA GLN A 186 13.96 -9.22 -12.74
C GLN A 186 12.84 -8.45 -13.45
N PHE A 187 11.57 -8.83 -13.23
CA PHE A 187 10.43 -8.11 -13.77
C PHE A 187 10.40 -6.64 -13.33
N ILE A 188 10.65 -6.35 -12.05
CA ILE A 188 10.72 -4.97 -11.54
C ILE A 188 11.86 -4.19 -12.21
N GLU A 189 13.06 -4.75 -12.22
CA GLU A 189 14.25 -4.06 -12.71
C GLU A 189 14.29 -3.88 -14.23
N LYS A 190 13.76 -4.86 -14.97
CA LYS A 190 13.85 -4.89 -16.45
C LYS A 190 12.61 -4.35 -17.13
N THR A 191 11.47 -4.33 -16.46
CA THR A 191 10.20 -3.89 -17.06
C THR A 191 9.59 -2.73 -16.27
N VAL A 192 9.29 -2.91 -14.98
CA VAL A 192 8.51 -1.91 -14.21
C VAL A 192 9.26 -0.59 -14.10
N LEU A 193 10.44 -0.57 -13.49
CA LEU A 193 11.15 0.69 -13.20
C LEU A 193 11.52 1.45 -14.48
N PRO A 194 12.05 0.83 -15.55
CA PRO A 194 12.36 1.53 -16.78
C PRO A 194 11.12 2.12 -17.46
N GLU A 195 10.03 1.35 -17.62
CA GLU A 195 8.85 1.83 -18.31
C GLU A 195 8.13 2.94 -17.54
N LEU A 196 8.07 2.84 -16.20
CA LEU A 196 7.52 3.91 -15.38
C LEU A 196 8.36 5.19 -15.43
N ALA A 197 9.69 5.07 -15.54
CA ALA A 197 10.60 6.21 -15.64
C ALA A 197 10.44 7.00 -16.96
N GLU A 198 9.97 6.36 -18.03
CA GLU A 198 9.67 6.99 -19.33
C GLU A 198 8.36 7.79 -19.31
N LEU A 199 7.46 7.49 -18.38
CA LEU A 199 6.24 8.27 -18.19
C LEU A 199 6.60 9.57 -17.46
N LYS A 200 6.55 10.69 -18.19
CA LYS A 200 6.94 12.00 -17.68
C LYS A 200 5.74 12.94 -17.49
N SER A 201 5.83 13.84 -16.51
CA SER A 201 4.86 14.90 -16.25
C SER A 201 5.54 16.18 -15.75
N GLN A 202 4.94 17.33 -16.07
CA GLN A 202 5.32 18.63 -15.48
C GLN A 202 4.75 18.81 -14.07
N GLU A 203 3.73 18.03 -13.69
CA GLU A 203 3.04 18.15 -12.40
C GLU A 203 3.07 16.83 -11.63
N ARG A 204 3.11 16.93 -10.30
CA ARG A 204 2.98 15.78 -9.39
C ARG A 204 1.56 15.24 -9.39
N GLY A 205 1.42 13.96 -9.06
CA GLY A 205 0.13 13.30 -8.89
C GLY A 205 -0.58 12.93 -10.19
N ILE A 206 -1.85 12.55 -10.11
CA ILE A 206 -2.66 12.12 -11.27
C ILE A 206 -3.94 12.95 -11.32
N ASP A 207 -4.16 13.64 -12.44
CA ASP A 207 -5.32 14.52 -12.65
C ASP A 207 -5.55 15.50 -11.48
N GLY A 208 -4.48 16.18 -11.06
CA GLY A 208 -4.51 17.18 -10.00
C GLY A 208 -4.59 16.64 -8.56
N PHE A 209 -4.64 15.32 -8.37
CA PHE A 209 -4.56 14.70 -7.04
C PHE A 209 -3.16 14.14 -6.78
N VAL A 210 -2.53 14.60 -5.70
CA VAL A 210 -1.22 14.12 -5.27
C VAL A 210 -1.40 13.23 -4.04
N MET A 211 -1.15 11.93 -4.22
CA MET A 211 -1.15 10.98 -3.11
C MET A 211 0.12 11.17 -2.27
N PRO A 212 0.05 11.28 -0.92
CA PRO A 212 1.24 11.27 -0.08
C PRO A 212 2.06 9.99 -0.29
N PRO A 213 3.40 10.07 -0.17
CA PRO A 213 4.21 8.86 -0.26
C PRO A 213 3.91 7.89 0.88
N SER A 214 3.92 6.59 0.58
CA SER A 214 3.61 5.51 1.53
C SER A 214 4.61 5.39 2.69
N TRP A 215 5.83 5.92 2.53
CA TRP A 215 6.85 5.96 3.58
C TRP A 215 6.65 7.10 4.59
N LEU A 216 5.68 8.00 4.37
CA LEU A 216 5.25 8.98 5.38
C LEU A 216 4.02 8.51 6.13
N SER A 217 4.02 8.76 7.44
CA SER A 217 2.83 8.60 8.27
C SER A 217 2.11 9.95 8.44
N PRO A 218 0.88 10.11 7.90
CA PRO A 218 0.18 11.39 7.94
C PRO A 218 -0.41 11.74 9.31
N VAL A 219 -0.28 10.84 10.29
CA VAL A 219 -0.69 11.09 11.68
C VAL A 219 0.45 11.62 12.54
N LEU A 220 1.69 11.58 12.04
CA LEU A 220 2.87 12.08 12.74
C LEU A 220 3.12 13.58 12.44
N PRO A 221 3.85 14.29 13.31
CA PRO A 221 4.31 15.65 13.03
C PRO A 221 5.24 15.73 11.80
N PRO A 222 5.26 16.85 11.07
CA PRO A 222 4.30 17.95 11.12
C PRO A 222 3.05 17.68 10.25
N TRP A 223 2.91 16.46 9.72
CA TRP A 223 1.91 16.09 8.71
C TRP A 223 0.48 15.96 9.26
N LYS A 224 0.34 15.78 10.58
CA LYS A 224 -0.97 15.67 11.22
C LYS A 224 -1.84 16.86 10.80
N CYS A 225 -3.01 16.55 10.24
CA CYS A 225 -3.99 17.49 9.68
C CYS A 225 -3.73 18.00 8.25
N LYS A 226 -2.64 17.65 7.57
CA LYS A 226 -2.46 17.96 6.15
C LYS A 226 -3.59 17.33 5.33
N LYS A 227 -4.32 18.15 4.57
CA LYS A 227 -5.48 17.73 3.76
C LYS A 227 -5.17 17.55 2.28
N HIS A 228 -4.24 18.35 1.76
CA HIS A 228 -3.90 18.39 0.35
C HIS A 228 -2.39 18.50 0.15
N TRP A 229 -1.93 17.93 -0.96
CA TRP A 229 -0.55 17.96 -1.43
C TRP A 229 -0.51 18.72 -2.76
N LYS A 230 0.54 19.53 -2.95
CA LYS A 230 0.63 20.44 -4.11
C LYS A 230 1.14 19.70 -5.34
N THR A 231 0.61 20.06 -6.52
CA THR A 231 1.06 19.52 -7.81
C THR A 231 2.43 20.05 -8.23
N LEU A 232 2.87 21.19 -7.70
CA LEU A 232 4.19 21.81 -7.92
C LEU A 232 4.68 21.73 -9.37
N PRO A 233 4.06 22.48 -10.31
CA PRO A 233 4.39 22.45 -11.72
C PRO A 233 5.85 22.84 -12.00
N LEU A 234 6.48 22.13 -12.94
CA LEU A 234 7.82 22.36 -13.43
C LEU A 234 7.80 22.92 -14.86
N ASN A 235 8.90 23.59 -15.25
CA ASN A 235 9.06 24.09 -16.62
C ASN A 235 9.21 22.96 -17.64
N THR A 236 9.85 21.85 -17.26
CA THR A 236 10.05 20.65 -18.07
C THR A 236 9.45 19.42 -17.37
N PRO A 237 9.07 18.36 -18.12
CA PRO A 237 8.43 17.19 -17.53
C PRO A 237 9.45 16.28 -16.83
N GLU A 238 9.94 16.69 -15.68
CA GLU A 238 10.97 15.95 -14.92
C GLU A 238 10.38 14.94 -13.91
N TYR A 239 9.09 15.02 -13.59
CA TYR A 239 8.47 14.04 -12.72
C TYR A 239 8.26 12.73 -13.48
N VAL A 240 8.57 11.62 -12.81
CA VAL A 240 8.41 10.26 -13.33
C VAL A 240 7.24 9.57 -12.66
N PHE A 241 6.55 8.70 -13.40
CA PHE A 241 5.52 7.87 -12.78
C PHE A 241 6.16 6.85 -11.85
N GLN A 242 5.54 6.62 -10.71
CA GLN A 242 5.99 5.70 -9.67
C GLN A 242 4.78 4.92 -9.16
N HIS A 243 4.98 3.68 -8.72
CA HIS A 243 3.92 2.88 -8.11
C HIS A 243 3.66 3.33 -6.67
N GLY A 244 4.72 3.78 -5.99
CA GLY A 244 4.69 4.23 -4.59
C GLY A 244 4.61 3.09 -3.57
N ASP A 245 4.49 1.83 -4.00
CA ASP A 245 4.31 0.69 -3.10
C ASP A 245 4.75 -0.66 -3.69
N ILE A 246 5.88 -0.70 -4.41
CA ILE A 246 6.43 -1.98 -4.89
C ILE A 246 6.82 -2.84 -3.68
N ALA A 247 6.14 -3.98 -3.52
CA ALA A 247 6.31 -4.92 -2.42
C ALA A 247 5.87 -6.34 -2.82
N ALA A 248 6.34 -7.37 -2.10
CA ALA A 248 6.03 -8.77 -2.42
C ALA A 248 4.51 -9.06 -2.41
N GLN A 249 3.76 -8.46 -1.49
CA GLN A 249 2.30 -8.64 -1.44
C GLN A 249 1.55 -8.04 -2.64
N ASN A 250 2.19 -7.16 -3.42
CA ASN A 250 1.58 -6.48 -4.57
C ASN A 250 1.91 -7.17 -5.90
N LEU A 251 2.60 -8.32 -5.87
CA LEU A 251 2.93 -9.12 -7.05
C LEU A 251 2.12 -10.41 -7.07
N ILE A 252 1.35 -10.61 -8.13
CA ILE A 252 0.63 -11.87 -8.37
C ILE A 252 1.51 -12.74 -9.26
N MET A 253 1.87 -13.92 -8.76
CA MET A 253 2.69 -14.92 -9.43
C MET A 253 1.82 -16.04 -9.98
N ASP A 254 2.25 -16.61 -11.09
CA ASP A 254 1.76 -17.90 -11.53
C ASP A 254 2.33 -19.01 -10.62
N PRO A 255 1.49 -19.83 -9.98
CA PRO A 255 1.96 -20.80 -9.00
C PRO A 255 2.74 -21.97 -9.61
N GLN A 256 2.67 -22.19 -10.92
CA GLN A 256 3.37 -23.30 -11.60
C GLN A 256 4.66 -22.84 -12.27
N THR A 257 4.57 -21.76 -13.04
CA THR A 257 5.71 -21.21 -13.79
C THR A 257 6.60 -20.30 -12.94
N LEU A 258 6.06 -19.76 -11.84
CA LEU A 258 6.74 -18.80 -10.95
C LEU A 258 7.04 -17.45 -11.62
N GLU A 259 6.36 -17.15 -12.73
CA GLU A 259 6.44 -15.87 -13.42
C GLU A 259 5.41 -14.87 -12.90
N VAL A 260 5.71 -13.57 -13.05
CA VAL A 260 4.78 -12.52 -12.65
C VAL A 260 3.60 -12.46 -13.61
N LYS A 261 2.37 -12.51 -13.08
CA LYS A 261 1.12 -12.33 -13.83
C LYS A 261 0.56 -10.92 -13.74
N ALA A 262 0.76 -10.21 -12.64
CA ALA A 262 0.33 -8.82 -12.48
C ALA A 262 1.03 -8.09 -11.33
N LEU A 263 1.20 -6.78 -11.49
CA LEU A 263 1.47 -5.83 -10.40
C LEU A 263 0.15 -5.13 -10.02
N ILE A 264 -0.21 -5.18 -8.74
CA ILE A 264 -1.49 -4.67 -8.21
C ILE A 264 -1.29 -3.60 -7.12
N ASP A 265 -2.40 -3.01 -6.65
CA ASP A 265 -2.44 -2.03 -5.56
C ASP A 265 -1.74 -0.70 -5.88
N TRP A 266 -2.16 -0.08 -6.99
CA TRP A 266 -1.63 1.19 -7.51
C TRP A 266 -2.14 2.44 -6.79
N GLU A 267 -2.61 2.30 -5.55
CA GLU A 267 -3.28 3.39 -4.83
C GLU A 267 -2.35 4.54 -4.44
N TYR A 268 -1.06 4.24 -4.30
CA TYR A 268 0.02 5.20 -4.02
C TYR A 268 0.69 5.76 -5.27
N ALA A 269 0.22 5.37 -6.46
CA ALA A 269 0.88 5.73 -7.70
C ALA A 269 0.70 7.21 -8.07
N GLY A 270 1.65 7.75 -8.82
CA GLY A 270 1.59 9.13 -9.29
C GLY A 270 2.90 9.59 -9.92
N PHE A 271 2.88 10.80 -10.48
CA PHE A 271 4.09 11.47 -10.94
C PHE A 271 4.80 12.14 -9.77
N PHE A 272 6.08 11.86 -9.59
CA PHE A 272 6.90 12.35 -8.48
C PHE A 272 8.36 12.59 -8.90
N PRO A 273 9.16 13.33 -8.10
CA PRO A 273 10.60 13.38 -8.31
C PRO A 273 11.22 11.97 -8.45
N PRO A 274 12.16 11.76 -9.39
CA PRO A 274 12.87 10.49 -9.51
C PRO A 274 13.45 10.02 -8.17
N GLY A 275 13.18 8.76 -7.80
CA GLY A 275 13.66 8.16 -6.55
C GLY A 275 12.79 8.41 -5.32
N MET A 276 11.74 9.24 -5.41
CA MET A 276 10.85 9.53 -4.28
C MET A 276 10.14 8.28 -3.73
N GLU A 277 9.86 7.25 -4.54
CA GLU A 277 9.29 5.97 -4.06
C GLU A 277 10.18 5.23 -3.04
N ARG A 278 11.48 5.55 -3.00
CA ARG A 278 12.48 4.91 -2.13
C ARG A 278 12.50 3.37 -2.28
N TRP A 279 12.38 2.88 -3.51
CA TRP A 279 12.49 1.44 -3.79
C TRP A 279 13.83 0.89 -3.24
N PRO A 280 13.82 -0.08 -2.30
CA PRO A 280 15.03 -0.54 -1.62
C PRO A 280 15.88 -1.50 -2.45
N GLY A 281 15.47 -1.86 -3.68
CA GLY A 281 16.17 -2.87 -4.48
C GLY A 281 15.95 -4.30 -4.02
N THR A 282 14.94 -4.56 -3.16
CA THR A 282 14.65 -5.90 -2.62
C THR A 282 13.17 -6.06 -2.29
N LEU A 283 12.68 -7.29 -2.35
CA LEU A 283 11.34 -7.69 -1.93
C LEU A 283 11.30 -8.21 -0.48
N ASP A 284 12.43 -8.10 0.25
CA ASP A 284 12.47 -8.41 1.68
C ASP A 284 11.55 -7.46 2.47
N ARG A 285 10.56 -8.05 3.13
CA ARG A 285 9.55 -7.33 3.93
C ARG A 285 10.18 -6.41 4.98
N LYS A 286 11.22 -6.86 5.68
CA LYS A 286 11.84 -6.05 6.74
C LYS A 286 12.48 -4.79 6.15
N THR A 287 13.20 -4.93 5.05
CA THR A 287 13.84 -3.81 4.37
C THR A 287 12.82 -2.87 3.73
N TYR A 288 11.75 -3.41 3.16
CA TYR A 288 10.61 -2.61 2.67
C TYR A 288 10.01 -1.72 3.77
N HIS A 289 9.81 -2.22 5.00
CA HIS A 289 9.26 -1.40 6.09
C HIS A 289 10.23 -0.31 6.57
N ARG A 290 11.54 -0.54 6.47
CA ARG A 290 12.56 0.46 6.80
C ARG A 290 12.62 1.65 5.82
N ARG A 291 11.81 1.64 4.75
CA ARG A 291 11.60 2.86 3.94
C ARG A 291 11.01 4.00 4.76
N GLY A 292 10.34 3.73 5.88
CA GLY A 292 9.86 4.76 6.81
C GLY A 292 10.93 5.30 7.77
N ASP A 293 12.15 4.75 7.73
CA ASP A 293 13.24 5.16 8.61
C ASP A 293 14.04 6.31 7.99
N ASP A 294 14.70 7.07 8.87
CA ASP A 294 15.63 8.16 8.53
C ASP A 294 15.08 9.12 7.45
N VAL A 295 13.78 9.44 7.56
CA VAL A 295 13.02 10.18 6.55
C VAL A 295 13.45 11.64 6.42
N ALA A 296 14.23 12.19 7.34
CA ALA A 296 14.61 13.60 7.32
C ALA A 296 15.28 14.02 6.00
N GLN A 297 16.20 13.19 5.49
CA GLN A 297 16.85 13.44 4.20
C GLN A 297 15.86 13.33 3.03
N ALA A 298 14.98 12.32 3.05
CA ALA A 298 13.97 12.15 2.01
C ALA A 298 12.97 13.32 1.98
N ILE A 299 12.55 13.80 3.14
CA ILE A 299 11.68 14.98 3.28
C ILE A 299 12.38 16.21 2.69
N ALA A 300 13.64 16.43 3.06
CA ALA A 300 14.45 17.54 2.53
C ALA A 300 14.59 17.49 1.00
N SER A 301 14.82 16.30 0.44
CA SER A 301 15.02 16.11 -1.01
C SER A 301 13.74 16.21 -1.83
N PHE A 302 12.61 15.70 -1.32
CA PHE A 302 11.42 15.48 -2.15
C PHE A 302 10.22 16.33 -1.76
N LEU A 303 10.14 16.77 -0.52
CA LEU A 303 8.97 17.43 0.05
C LEU A 303 9.29 18.74 0.80
N PRO A 304 10.27 19.57 0.39
CA PRO A 304 10.66 20.72 1.19
C PRO A 304 9.52 21.75 1.31
N GLU A 305 8.75 22.01 0.27
CA GLU A 305 7.65 23.00 0.30
C GLU A 305 6.48 22.52 1.16
N ASP A 306 6.07 21.26 1.01
CA ASP A 306 5.01 20.67 1.82
C ASP A 306 5.41 20.58 3.29
N TYR A 307 6.67 20.27 3.56
CA TYR A 307 7.22 20.19 4.91
C TYR A 307 7.26 21.56 5.59
N LEU A 308 7.80 22.59 4.92
CA LEU A 308 7.89 23.95 5.46
C LEU A 308 6.51 24.52 5.78
N GLU A 309 5.53 24.32 4.89
CA GLU A 309 4.14 24.70 5.14
C GLU A 309 3.59 24.05 6.41
N CYS A 310 3.81 22.74 6.57
CA CYS A 310 3.34 22.02 7.75
C CYS A 310 4.04 22.47 9.03
N CYS A 311 5.35 22.70 8.98
CA CYS A 311 6.13 23.24 10.09
C CYS A 311 5.64 24.61 10.56
N ASP A 312 5.29 25.50 9.61
CA ASP A 312 4.80 26.84 9.93
C ASP A 312 3.47 26.77 10.67
N GLN A 313 2.58 25.90 10.21
CA GLN A 313 1.24 25.69 10.79
C GLN A 313 1.24 24.83 12.07
N TRP A 314 2.33 24.11 12.35
CA TRP A 314 2.41 23.22 13.50
C TRP A 314 2.35 23.98 14.83
N GLY A 315 1.39 23.64 15.70
CA GLY A 315 1.17 24.37 16.95
C GLY A 315 2.17 24.04 18.06
N ASP A 316 2.64 22.79 18.13
CA ASP A 316 3.55 22.33 19.17
C ASP A 316 5.01 22.49 18.73
N LYS A 317 5.54 23.71 18.89
CA LYS A 317 6.91 24.05 18.48
C LYS A 317 7.97 23.30 19.28
N GLU A 318 7.73 22.97 20.56
CA GLU A 318 8.69 22.25 21.40
C GLU A 318 8.88 20.80 20.93
N LEU A 319 7.77 20.11 20.58
CA LEU A 319 7.84 18.79 19.95
C LEU A 319 8.59 18.85 18.62
N LEU A 320 8.28 19.85 17.79
CA LEU A 320 8.94 20.02 16.49
C LEU A 320 10.46 20.23 16.66
N ASP A 321 10.88 21.10 17.57
CA ASP A 321 12.29 21.35 17.88
C ASP A 321 12.99 20.09 18.39
N THR A 322 12.30 19.28 19.21
CA THR A 322 12.84 18.01 19.70
C THR A 322 13.14 17.05 18.54
N LEU A 323 12.20 16.89 17.61
CA LEU A 323 12.34 16.02 16.43
C LEU A 323 13.41 16.52 15.44
N ILE A 324 13.55 17.84 15.29
CA ILE A 324 14.60 18.44 14.47
C ILE A 324 15.97 18.21 15.11
N ASN A 325 16.09 18.41 16.43
CA ASN A 325 17.35 18.24 17.16
C ASN A 325 17.77 16.77 17.28
N SER A 326 16.82 15.82 17.29
CA SER A 326 17.12 14.39 17.23
C SER A 326 17.53 13.91 15.83
N GLY A 327 17.27 14.71 14.79
CA GLY A 327 17.53 14.36 13.39
C GLY A 327 16.40 13.59 12.71
N GLU A 328 15.26 13.40 13.38
CA GLU A 328 14.06 12.75 12.81
C GLU A 328 13.39 13.61 11.73
N LEU A 329 13.53 14.94 11.83
CA LEU A 329 13.01 15.90 10.86
C LEU A 329 14.10 16.87 10.37
N PRO A 330 14.03 17.37 9.13
CA PRO A 330 15.03 18.28 8.60
C PRO A 330 14.89 19.68 9.19
N HIS A 331 16.00 20.41 9.32
CA HIS A 331 16.00 21.76 9.89
C HIS A 331 15.34 22.77 8.92
N PRO A 332 14.19 23.40 9.26
CA PRO A 332 13.43 24.26 8.35
C PRO A 332 14.26 25.43 7.79
N GLU A 333 15.06 26.10 8.63
CA GLU A 333 15.89 27.23 8.18
C GLU A 333 16.94 26.84 7.14
N ARG A 334 17.50 25.62 7.22
CA ARG A 334 18.47 25.15 6.23
C ARG A 334 17.82 24.92 4.87
N LEU A 335 16.58 24.42 4.87
CA LEU A 335 15.79 24.24 3.66
C LEU A 335 15.46 25.60 3.03
N ARG A 336 14.99 26.57 3.82
CA ARG A 336 14.71 27.93 3.33
C ARG A 336 15.92 28.59 2.68
N GLN A 337 17.11 28.41 3.25
CA GLN A 337 18.36 28.96 2.70
C GLN A 337 18.82 28.26 1.42
N GLY A 338 18.57 26.95 1.27
CA GLY A 338 18.83 26.21 0.03
C GLY A 338 17.99 26.73 -1.14
N HIS A 339 16.70 26.99 -0.90
CA HIS A 339 15.76 27.51 -1.90
C HIS A 339 16.04 28.95 -2.38
N ILE A 340 16.86 29.72 -1.65
CA ILE A 340 17.23 31.10 -2.04
C ILE A 340 18.43 31.11 -3.01
N ASN A 341 19.20 30.02 -3.07
CA ASN A 341 20.44 29.93 -3.84
C ASN A 341 20.31 29.11 -5.13
N GLU A 342 19.12 28.57 -5.43
CA GLU A 342 18.70 27.97 -6.71
C GLU A 342 17.77 28.93 -7.45
#